data_AF-A0AAW6NJP6-F1
#
_entry.id   AF-A0AAW6NJP6-F1
#
_cell.length_a   1.000
_cell.length_b   1.000
_cell.length_c   1.000
_cell.angle_alpha   90.00
_cell.angle_beta   90.00
_cell.angle_gamma   90.00
#
_symmetry.space_group_name_H-M   'P 1'
#
loop_
_entity.id
_entity.type
_entity.pdbx_description
1 polymer ?
#
loop_
_entity_poly.entity_id
_entity_poly.type
_entity_poly.pdbx_seq_one_letter_code
_entity_poly.pdbx_strand_id
1 'polypeptide(L)'
;MKLRLWNLLPHDYAPFFRILHIIVAFLILSQIINSNLTETEAIGEHSLEGVITWMHIISGLGLIICGFIMLSWMLTQRGFTYYFSWVGLDFSGIKQDIKTLTSFRLPDAHSGGIASTIQGFGVLALLIVALSGGLW
;
A
#
# COMPACT_ATOMS: atom_id res chain seq x y z
N MET A 1 -25.97 2.88 19.48
CA MET A 1 -24.57 2.41 19.57
C MET A 1 -23.71 3.36 18.74
N LYS A 2 -22.85 4.19 19.34
CA LYS A 2 -21.97 5.10 18.56
C LYS A 2 -20.87 4.26 17.91
N LEU A 3 -20.98 4.01 16.61
CA LEU A 3 -19.89 3.44 15.82
C LEU A 3 -18.70 4.41 15.87
N ARG A 4 -17.60 3.99 16.49
CA ARG A 4 -16.33 4.71 16.39
C ARG A 4 -15.77 4.42 14.99
N LEU A 5 -15.43 5.47 14.23
CA LEU A 5 -14.81 5.37 12.90
C LEU A 5 -13.63 4.37 12.88
N TRP A 6 -12.88 4.30 13.98
CA TRP A 6 -11.81 3.34 14.20
C TRP A 6 -12.22 1.87 13.97
N ASN A 7 -13.42 1.49 14.40
CA ASN A 7 -13.90 0.10 14.31
C ASN A 7 -14.38 -0.26 12.90
N LEU A 8 -14.48 0.72 12.00
CA LEU A 8 -14.79 0.51 10.58
C LEU A 8 -13.52 0.28 9.74
N LEU A 9 -12.34 0.59 10.28
CA LEU A 9 -11.08 0.41 9.57
C LEU A 9 -10.71 -1.09 9.49
N PRO A 10 -10.13 -1.56 8.37
CA PRO A 10 -9.68 -2.95 8.24
C PRO A 10 -8.66 -3.38 9.31
N HIS A 11 -8.46 -4.69 9.46
CA HIS A 11 -7.43 -5.30 10.32
C HIS A 11 -7.61 -5.10 11.83
N ASP A 12 -8.84 -5.17 12.35
CA ASP A 12 -9.11 -5.04 13.80
C ASP A 12 -8.40 -6.09 14.66
N TYR A 13 -8.21 -7.28 14.10
CA TYR A 13 -7.48 -8.37 14.72
C TYR A 13 -5.97 -8.14 14.82
N ALA A 14 -5.41 -7.14 14.11
CA ALA A 14 -3.97 -6.89 14.01
C ALA A 14 -3.67 -5.38 14.14
N PRO A 15 -3.69 -4.83 15.38
CA PRO A 15 -3.57 -3.39 15.61
C PRO A 15 -2.26 -2.80 15.08
N PHE A 16 -1.15 -3.52 15.18
CA PHE A 16 0.13 -3.13 14.59
C PHE A 16 0.02 -2.94 13.07
N PHE A 17 -0.53 -3.94 12.37
CA PHE A 17 -0.66 -3.89 10.92
C PHE A 17 -1.63 -2.80 10.46
N ARG A 18 -2.72 -2.57 11.21
CA ARG A 18 -3.64 -1.47 10.95
C ARG A 18 -2.92 -0.12 11.02
N ILE A 19 -2.16 0.12 12.08
CA ILE A 19 -1.41 1.37 12.25
C ILE A 19 -0.39 1.52 11.12
N LEU A 20 0.37 0.47 10.80
CA LEU A 20 1.31 0.47 9.69
C LEU A 20 0.63 0.83 8.36
N HIS A 21 -0.53 0.23 8.06
CA HIS A 21 -1.30 0.53 6.85
C HIS A 21 -1.71 2.01 6.80
N ILE A 22 -2.24 2.55 7.91
CA ILE A 22 -2.64 3.97 7.99
C ILE A 22 -1.43 4.89 7.76
N ILE A 23 -0.28 4.57 8.34
CA ILE A 23 0.97 5.32 8.12
C ILE A 23 1.35 5.27 6.64
N VAL A 24 1.38 4.07 6.03
CA VAL A 24 1.70 3.91 4.60
C VAL A 24 0.72 4.71 3.73
N ALA A 25 -0.58 4.64 3.98
CA ALA A 25 -1.58 5.38 3.23
C ALA A 25 -1.39 6.90 3.36
N PHE A 26 -1.09 7.39 4.56
CA PHE A 26 -0.80 8.81 4.79
C PHE A 26 0.47 9.27 4.07
N LEU A 27 1.55 8.48 4.15
CA LEU A 27 2.80 8.79 3.47
C LEU A 27 2.63 8.78 1.95
N ILE A 28 1.92 7.78 1.37
CA ILE A 28 1.60 7.76 -0.07
C ILE A 28 0.80 8.99 -0.47
N LEU A 29 -0.21 9.38 0.30
CA LEU A 29 -0.99 10.58 0.02
C LEU A 29 -0.12 11.84 0.04
N SER A 30 0.77 11.96 1.03
CA SER A 30 1.74 13.05 1.10
C SER A 30 2.66 13.09 -0.12
N GLN A 31 3.13 11.93 -0.60
CA GLN A 31 3.96 11.83 -1.80
C GLN A 31 3.23 12.34 -3.03
N ILE A 32 1.97 11.91 -3.23
CA ILE A 32 1.14 12.34 -4.36
C ILE A 32 0.93 13.86 -4.34
N ILE A 33 0.58 14.42 -3.18
CA ILE A 33 0.33 15.87 -3.05
C ILE A 33 1.61 16.68 -3.30
N ASN A 34 2.74 16.25 -2.73
CA ASN A 34 3.98 17.02 -2.77
C ASN A 34 4.75 16.85 -4.10
N SER A 35 4.48 15.78 -4.86
CA SER A 35 5.26 15.41 -6.05
C SER A 35 5.38 16.50 -7.13
N ASN A 36 4.37 17.36 -7.29
CA ASN A 36 4.41 18.44 -8.30
C ASN A 36 5.22 19.67 -7.86
N LEU A 37 5.71 19.68 -6.62
CA LEU A 37 6.44 20.80 -6.01
C LEU A 37 7.87 20.41 -5.62
N THR A 38 8.34 19.24 -6.06
CA THR A 38 9.71 18.80 -5.81
C THR A 38 10.65 19.37 -6.88
N GLU A 39 11.72 20.02 -6.42
CA GLU A 39 12.74 20.62 -7.28
C GLU A 39 14.13 20.23 -6.76
N THR A 40 14.85 19.40 -7.53
CA THR A 40 16.16 18.90 -7.13
C THR A 40 17.19 20.02 -6.96
N GLU A 41 17.07 21.09 -7.74
CA GLU A 41 17.96 22.27 -7.65
C GLU A 41 17.78 23.02 -6.32
N ALA A 42 16.60 22.92 -5.69
CA ALA A 42 16.27 23.58 -4.44
C ALA A 42 16.77 22.84 -3.17
N ILE A 43 17.39 21.66 -3.29
CA ILE A 43 17.85 20.84 -2.14
C ILE A 43 18.88 21.56 -1.26
N GLY A 44 19.68 22.45 -1.86
CA GLY A 44 20.68 23.27 -1.17
C GLY A 44 20.18 24.66 -0.76
N GLU A 45 18.94 25.01 -1.08
CA GLU A 45 18.38 26.33 -0.84
C GLU A 45 17.44 26.34 0.37
N HIS A 46 17.36 27.48 1.06
CA HIS A 46 16.37 27.71 2.12
C HIS A 46 15.04 28.21 1.53
N SER A 47 14.47 27.44 0.59
CA SER A 47 13.20 27.71 -0.08
C SER A 47 12.09 26.76 0.38
N LEU A 48 10.84 27.09 0.07
CA LEU A 48 9.70 26.23 0.38
C LEU A 48 9.79 24.92 -0.41
N GLU A 49 10.20 25.03 -1.67
CA GLU A 49 10.45 23.94 -2.61
C GLU A 49 11.54 23.00 -2.08
N GLY A 50 12.62 23.54 -1.51
CA GLY A 50 13.66 22.76 -0.84
C GLY A 50 13.11 21.96 0.35
N VAL A 51 12.29 22.59 1.20
CA VAL A 51 11.64 21.90 2.33
C VAL A 51 10.69 20.80 1.86
N ILE A 52 9.88 21.07 0.85
CA ILE A 52 8.95 20.08 0.27
C ILE A 52 9.72 18.91 -0.35
N THR A 53 10.82 19.21 -1.05
CA THR A 53 11.69 18.19 -1.66
C THR A 53 12.32 17.30 -0.59
N TRP A 54 12.85 17.87 0.50
CA TRP A 54 13.36 17.07 1.63
C TRP A 54 12.26 16.25 2.30
N MET A 55 11.06 16.81 2.47
CA MET A 55 9.91 16.06 3.00
C MET A 55 9.57 14.87 2.11
N HIS A 56 9.53 15.08 0.78
CA HIS A 56 9.28 14.03 -0.20
C HIS A 56 10.36 12.94 -0.15
N ILE A 57 11.65 13.31 -0.11
CA ILE A 57 12.77 12.36 -0.02
C ILE A 57 12.68 11.54 1.27
N ILE A 58 12.59 12.18 2.43
CA ILE A 58 12.59 11.50 3.73
C ILE A 58 11.39 10.57 3.87
N SER A 59 10.19 11.04 3.49
CA SER A 59 8.99 10.20 3.56
C SER A 59 8.98 9.08 2.51
N GLY A 60 9.61 9.28 1.34
CA GLY A 60 9.81 8.26 0.31
C GLY A 60 10.75 7.14 0.80
N LEU A 61 11.87 7.50 1.44
CA LEU A 61 12.76 6.53 2.09
C LEU A 61 12.05 5.77 3.21
N GLY A 62 11.22 6.46 4.01
CA GLY A 62 10.37 5.84 5.01
C GLY A 62 9.40 4.80 4.42
N LEU A 63 8.82 5.10 3.25
CA LEU A 63 7.93 4.18 2.53
C LEU A 63 8.63 2.89 2.07
N ILE A 64 9.92 2.92 1.73
CA ILE A 64 10.69 1.71 1.43
C ILE A 64 10.69 0.78 2.64
N ILE A 65 11.06 1.32 3.82
CA ILE A 65 11.11 0.54 5.07
C ILE A 65 9.72 0.00 5.42
N CYS A 66 8.70 0.86 5.44
CA CYS A 66 7.33 0.45 5.75
C CYS A 66 6.80 -0.58 4.75
N GLY A 67 7.10 -0.44 3.45
CA GLY A 67 6.72 -1.37 2.40
C GLY A 67 7.30 -2.77 2.63
N PHE A 68 8.59 -2.87 2.98
CA PHE A 68 9.21 -4.17 3.28
C PHE A 68 8.65 -4.80 4.55
N ILE A 69 8.38 -4.02 5.60
CA ILE A 69 7.72 -4.51 6.82
C ILE A 69 6.33 -5.05 6.47
N MET A 70 5.54 -4.30 5.69
CA MET A 70 4.19 -4.69 5.30
C MET A 70 4.19 -5.95 4.43
N LEU A 71 5.08 -6.04 3.45
CA LEU A 71 5.25 -7.23 2.61
C LEU A 71 5.64 -8.46 3.45
N SER A 72 6.64 -8.32 4.31
CA SER A 72 7.11 -9.39 5.18
C SER A 72 6.00 -9.88 6.11
N TRP A 73 5.22 -8.96 6.69
CA TRP A 73 4.07 -9.30 7.51
C TRP A 73 3.00 -10.05 6.70
N MET A 74 2.64 -9.56 5.51
CA MET A 74 1.68 -10.24 4.64
C MET A 74 2.11 -11.67 4.33
N LEU A 75 3.36 -11.85 3.90
CA LEU A 75 3.90 -13.16 3.53
C LEU A 75 3.98 -14.14 4.71
N THR A 76 4.34 -13.66 5.90
CA THR A 76 4.41 -14.51 7.11
C THR A 76 3.04 -14.92 7.64
N GLN A 77 2.02 -14.07 7.49
CA GLN A 77 0.68 -14.35 8.03
C GLN A 77 -0.18 -15.23 7.14
N ARG A 78 -0.12 -15.06 5.81
CA ARG A 78 -1.00 -15.80 4.88
C ARG A 78 -0.26 -16.55 3.76
N GLY A 79 1.05 -16.35 3.63
CA GLY A 79 1.86 -16.98 2.59
C GLY A 79 1.79 -16.26 1.25
N PHE A 80 2.74 -16.61 0.38
CA PHE A 80 2.90 -16.00 -0.95
C PHE A 80 1.70 -16.23 -1.87
N THR A 81 1.21 -17.48 -1.95
CA THR A 81 0.11 -17.86 -2.84
C THR A 81 -1.18 -17.11 -2.52
N TYR A 82 -1.39 -16.70 -1.26
CA TYR A 82 -2.57 -15.92 -0.88
C TYR A 82 -2.73 -14.63 -1.67
N TYR A 83 -1.63 -13.92 -1.92
CA TYR A 83 -1.61 -12.63 -2.62
C TYR A 83 -1.19 -12.73 -4.09
N PHE A 84 -0.42 -13.76 -4.44
CA PHE A 84 0.27 -13.88 -5.73
C PHE A 84 -0.10 -15.18 -6.48
N SER A 85 -1.31 -15.73 -6.27
CA SER A 85 -1.81 -16.93 -6.98
C SER A 85 -1.68 -16.84 -8.51
N TRP A 86 -1.87 -15.65 -9.07
CA TRP A 86 -1.76 -15.37 -10.51
C TRP A 86 -0.38 -15.65 -11.10
N VAL A 87 0.69 -15.66 -10.29
CA VAL A 87 2.05 -16.05 -10.73
C VAL A 87 2.08 -17.52 -11.17
N GLY A 88 1.28 -18.36 -10.52
CA GLY A 88 1.07 -19.76 -10.89
C GLY A 88 -0.01 -19.96 -11.96
N LEU A 89 -0.48 -18.88 -12.61
CA LEU A 89 -1.62 -18.88 -13.54
C LEU A 89 -2.94 -19.35 -12.92
N ASP A 90 -3.06 -19.32 -11.59
CA ASP A 90 -4.33 -19.61 -10.91
C ASP A 90 -5.16 -18.33 -10.77
N PHE A 91 -6.17 -18.22 -11.63
CA PHE A 91 -7.16 -17.13 -11.63
C PHE A 91 -8.54 -17.58 -11.15
N SER A 92 -8.64 -18.76 -10.53
CA SER A 92 -9.93 -19.34 -10.09
C SER A 92 -10.64 -18.44 -9.08
N GLY A 93 -9.92 -17.91 -8.10
CA GLY A 93 -10.44 -16.99 -7.08
C GLY A 93 -10.96 -15.68 -7.68
N ILE A 94 -10.18 -15.04 -8.57
CA ILE A 94 -10.62 -13.83 -9.28
C ILE A 94 -11.89 -14.10 -10.10
N LYS A 95 -11.98 -15.23 -10.80
CA LYS A 95 -13.17 -15.59 -11.57
C LYS A 95 -14.41 -15.75 -10.67
N GLN A 96 -14.24 -16.34 -9.49
CA GLN A 96 -15.32 -16.46 -8.50
C GLN A 96 -15.76 -15.08 -8.00
N ASP A 97 -14.81 -14.19 -7.71
CA ASP A 97 -15.11 -12.83 -7.24
C ASP A 97 -15.82 -11.99 -8.30
N ILE A 98 -15.41 -12.08 -9.57
CA ILE A 98 -16.11 -11.44 -10.69
C ILE A 98 -17.57 -11.92 -10.74
N LYS A 99 -17.82 -13.23 -10.60
CA LYS A 99 -19.17 -13.78 -10.58
C LYS A 99 -19.98 -13.22 -9.39
N THR A 100 -19.38 -13.10 -8.22
CA THR A 100 -20.04 -12.48 -7.05
C THR A 100 -20.38 -11.01 -7.32
N LEU A 101 -19.44 -10.25 -7.90
CA LEU A 101 -19.65 -8.85 -8.28
C LEU A 101 -20.76 -8.68 -9.31
N THR A 102 -20.91 -9.59 -10.27
CA THR A 102 -22.04 -9.55 -11.22
C THR A 102 -23.41 -9.73 -10.56
N SER A 103 -23.45 -10.25 -9.33
CA SER A 103 -24.66 -10.34 -8.51
C SER A 103 -24.89 -9.12 -7.60
N PHE A 104 -24.15 -8.02 -7.82
CA PHE A 104 -24.15 -6.80 -6.99
C PHE A 104 -23.81 -7.06 -5.52
N ARG A 105 -22.95 -8.05 -5.27
CA ARG A 105 -22.44 -8.39 -3.94
C ARG A 105 -20.93 -8.21 -3.91
N LEU A 106 -20.41 -7.73 -2.78
CA LEU A 106 -18.98 -7.66 -2.55
C LEU A 106 -18.47 -9.06 -2.15
N PRO A 107 -17.40 -9.56 -2.79
CA PRO A 107 -16.77 -10.79 -2.37
C PRO A 107 -16.02 -10.63 -1.04
N ASP A 108 -15.96 -11.72 -0.27
CA ASP A 108 -15.14 -11.79 0.94
C ASP A 108 -13.64 -11.89 0.60
N ALA A 109 -12.78 -11.40 1.49
CA ALA A 109 -11.34 -11.48 1.27
C ALA A 109 -10.81 -12.92 1.48
N HIS A 110 -10.36 -13.56 0.39
CA HIS A 110 -9.80 -14.91 0.42
C HIS A 110 -8.53 -15.05 -0.45
N SER A 111 -7.89 -16.22 -0.37
CA SER A 111 -6.68 -16.55 -1.13
C SER A 111 -6.95 -16.46 -2.63
N GLY A 112 -6.10 -15.76 -3.38
CA GLY A 112 -6.20 -15.65 -4.84
C GLY A 112 -7.45 -14.93 -5.37
N GLY A 113 -8.24 -14.29 -4.50
CA GLY A 113 -9.34 -13.41 -4.87
C GLY A 113 -8.86 -12.02 -5.29
N ILE A 114 -9.79 -11.17 -5.72
CA ILE A 114 -9.53 -9.79 -6.15
C ILE A 114 -8.95 -8.97 -5.00
N ALA A 115 -9.52 -9.06 -3.80
CA ALA A 115 -9.08 -8.24 -2.65
C ALA A 115 -7.62 -8.53 -2.26
N SER A 116 -7.24 -9.81 -2.18
CA SER A 116 -5.86 -10.22 -1.87
C SER A 116 -4.89 -9.90 -3.00
N THR A 117 -5.34 -10.04 -4.25
CA THR A 117 -4.55 -9.64 -5.43
C THR A 117 -4.26 -8.14 -5.45
N ILE A 118 -5.28 -7.30 -5.21
CA ILE A 118 -5.12 -5.84 -5.12
C ILE A 118 -4.17 -5.47 -3.98
N GLN A 119 -4.30 -6.11 -2.82
CA GLN A 119 -3.38 -5.87 -1.71
C GLN A 119 -1.93 -6.22 -2.07
N GLY A 120 -1.71 -7.36 -2.74
CA GLY A 120 -0.40 -7.77 -3.24
C GLY A 120 0.19 -6.77 -4.23
N PHE A 121 -0.59 -6.39 -5.25
CA PHE A 121 -0.16 -5.40 -6.24
C PHE A 121 0.10 -4.02 -5.62
N GLY A 122 -0.71 -3.59 -4.67
CA GLY A 122 -0.52 -2.30 -3.99
C GLY A 122 0.84 -2.22 -3.29
N VAL A 123 1.25 -3.28 -2.58
CA VAL A 123 2.55 -3.31 -1.91
C VAL A 123 3.71 -3.45 -2.91
N LEU A 124 3.55 -4.22 -3.98
CA LEU A 124 4.57 -4.30 -5.04
C LEU A 124 4.76 -2.96 -5.75
N ALA A 125 3.68 -2.30 -6.15
CA ALA A 125 3.73 -1.00 -6.81
C ALA A 125 4.37 0.06 -5.90
N LEU A 126 3.99 0.07 -4.61
CA LEU A 126 4.62 0.92 -3.59
C LEU A 126 6.15 0.72 -3.57
N LEU A 127 6.62 -0.53 -3.46
CA LEU A 127 8.04 -0.83 -3.37
C LEU A 127 8.78 -0.47 -4.66
N ILE A 128 8.22 -0.78 -5.83
CA ILE A 128 8.83 -0.45 -7.13
C ILE A 128 9.03 1.07 -7.24
N VAL A 129 7.98 1.85 -6.98
CA VAL A 129 8.05 3.31 -7.09
C VAL A 129 9.02 3.90 -6.06
N ALA A 130 8.91 3.50 -4.79
CA ALA A 130 9.76 4.03 -3.72
C ALA A 130 11.24 3.68 -3.93
N LEU A 131 11.55 2.46 -4.37
CA LEU A 131 12.92 2.05 -4.70
C LEU A 131 13.45 2.80 -5.94
N SER A 132 12.62 2.99 -6.97
CA SER A 132 13.04 3.76 -8.14
C SER A 132 13.35 5.22 -7.79
N GLY A 133 12.54 5.85 -6.93
CA GLY A 133 12.79 7.20 -6.43
C GLY A 133 14.00 7.29 -5.51
N GLY A 134 14.28 6.27 -4.71
CA GLY A 134 15.48 6.24 -3.85
C GLY A 134 16.79 5.97 -4.58
N LEU A 135 16.74 5.47 -5.82
CA LEU A 135 17.91 5.21 -6.67
C LEU A 135 18.24 6.35 -7.63
N TRP A 136 17.28 7.24 -7.90
CA TRP A 136 17.43 8.40 -8.78
C TRP A 136 18.16 9.53 -8.07
#